data_AF-A0A7X5ICY4-F1
#
_entry.id   AF-A0A7X5ICY4-F1
#
_cell.length_a   1.000
_cell.length_b   1.000
_cell.length_c   1.000
_cell.angle_alpha   90.00
_cell.angle_beta   90.00
_cell.angle_gamma   90.00
#
_symmetry.space_group_name_H-M   'P 1'
#
loop_
_entity.id
_entity.type
_entity.pdbx_description
1 polymer ?
#
loop_
_entity_poly.entity_id
_entity_poly.type
_entity_poly.pdbx_seq_one_letter_code
_entity_poly.pdbx_strand_id
1 'polypeptide(L)'
;MKKSILKLEACTTNGHANTFRTVIKTKHSRVLFLLLQVNHTDCTILNCFYVDRNQCKMGAERYCSKPLKLQTFQFNTDDLLSVIETELDKKFYGVEFIQTEQSAYSIEQYIQFKTENKKYRFLIMVGEGESYNGLPMRLRTRLKNKLHRSIYVELAYYKEKNGVVQQCYYYDRKYKREDSKVTPRQLVSCFFPYSYDGILNLINNEICCDFTHMIITDRIDIDCNTMPLCGAV
;
A
#
# COMPACT_ATOMS: atom_id res chain seq x y z
N MET A 1 2.03 27.93 6.72
CA MET A 1 2.24 26.65 6.00
C MET A 1 3.58 26.07 6.40
N LYS A 2 3.65 24.82 6.88
CA LYS A 2 4.95 24.17 7.13
C LYS A 2 5.64 23.90 5.79
N LYS A 3 6.80 24.51 5.55
CA LYS A 3 7.61 24.25 4.35
C LYS A 3 8.09 22.79 4.40
N SER A 4 7.85 22.03 3.35
CA SER A 4 8.31 20.63 3.23
C SER A 4 9.80 20.62 2.88
N ILE A 5 10.62 19.98 3.71
CA ILE A 5 12.07 19.81 3.50
C ILE A 5 12.31 18.38 3.01
N LEU A 6 13.14 18.21 1.98
CA LEU A 6 13.57 16.90 1.49
C LEU A 6 14.64 16.35 2.43
N LYS A 7 14.33 15.24 3.10
CA LYS A 7 15.27 14.58 4.01
C LYS A 7 15.93 13.40 3.31
N LEU A 8 17.24 13.45 3.17
CA LEU A 8 18.09 12.45 2.54
C LEU A 8 18.89 11.73 3.62
N GLU A 9 18.58 10.46 3.84
CA GLU A 9 19.23 9.65 4.87
C GLU A 9 20.43 8.93 4.26
N ALA A 10 21.60 9.08 4.88
CA ALA A 10 22.81 8.36 4.47
C ALA A 10 22.58 6.84 4.56
N CYS A 11 23.08 6.09 3.59
CA CYS A 11 23.03 4.63 3.61
C CYS A 11 24.38 4.03 3.23
N THR A 12 24.72 2.87 3.81
CA THR A 12 25.89 2.10 3.41
C THR A 12 25.51 1.13 2.31
N THR A 13 25.81 1.50 1.06
CA THR A 13 25.71 0.61 -0.10
C THR A 13 27.10 0.11 -0.48
N ASN A 14 27.25 -1.20 -0.65
CA ASN A 14 28.51 -1.83 -1.05
C ASN A 14 29.08 -1.14 -2.31
N GLY A 15 30.20 -0.43 -2.17
CA GLY A 15 30.96 0.15 -3.29
C GLY A 15 30.65 1.61 -3.67
N HIS A 16 29.68 2.29 -3.04
CA HIS A 16 29.37 3.69 -3.33
C HIS A 16 29.43 4.54 -2.06
N ALA A 17 30.42 5.45 -1.98
CA ALA A 17 30.46 6.49 -0.96
C ALA A 17 29.41 7.58 -1.26
N ASN A 18 28.97 8.30 -0.22
CA ASN A 18 28.01 9.41 -0.31
C ASN A 18 26.67 9.05 -0.98
N THR A 19 26.13 7.88 -0.65
CA THR A 19 24.79 7.49 -1.08
C THR A 19 23.74 7.86 -0.04
N PHE A 20 22.62 8.37 -0.55
CA PHE A 20 21.49 8.82 0.24
C PHE A 20 20.20 8.26 -0.31
N ARG A 21 19.27 7.99 0.60
CA ARG A 21 17.95 7.46 0.26
C ARG A 21 16.84 8.22 0.95
N THR A 22 15.66 8.13 0.39
CA THR A 22 14.46 8.71 0.99
C THR A 22 13.20 8.02 0.48
N VAL A 23 12.10 8.16 1.24
CA VAL A 23 10.76 7.80 0.82
C VAL A 23 9.91 9.07 0.79
N ILE A 24 9.36 9.40 -0.38
CA ILE A 24 8.57 10.62 -0.58
C ILE A 24 7.15 10.29 -1.02
N LYS A 25 6.19 11.12 -0.60
CA LYS A 25 4.80 11.07 -1.07
C LYS A 25 4.54 12.23 -2.05
N THR A 26 4.24 11.87 -3.30
CA THR A 26 3.90 12.78 -4.41
C THR A 26 2.61 13.56 -4.15
N LYS A 27 2.31 14.59 -4.96
CA LYS A 27 1.02 15.32 -4.84
C LYS A 27 -0.19 14.40 -5.04
N HIS A 28 -0.08 13.42 -5.92
CA HIS A 28 -1.12 12.40 -6.16
C HIS A 28 -1.12 11.24 -5.15
N SER A 29 -0.55 11.44 -3.97
CA SER A 29 -0.52 10.46 -2.87
C SER A 29 0.20 9.15 -3.15
N ARG A 30 0.96 9.05 -4.25
CA ARG A 30 1.85 7.91 -4.53
C ARG A 30 3.12 7.98 -3.72
N VAL A 31 3.65 6.83 -3.31
CA VAL A 31 4.83 6.72 -2.45
C VAL A 31 6.00 6.22 -3.27
N LEU A 32 7.08 6.99 -3.31
CA LEU A 32 8.27 6.70 -4.08
C LEU A 32 9.45 6.45 -3.15
N PHE A 33 10.25 5.45 -3.50
CA PHE A 33 11.60 5.30 -2.99
C PHE A 33 12.55 5.99 -3.97
N LEU A 34 13.53 6.72 -3.43
CA LEU A 34 14.58 7.37 -4.19
C LEU A 34 15.93 7.05 -3.53
N LEU A 35 16.88 6.58 -4.33
CA LEU A 35 18.28 6.36 -3.98
C LEU A 35 19.14 7.18 -4.94
N LEU A 36 20.01 8.00 -4.37
CA LEU A 36 20.91 8.86 -5.11
C LEU A 36 22.32 8.83 -4.52
N GLN A 37 23.30 9.12 -5.36
CA GLN A 37 24.69 9.32 -5.00
C GLN A 37 25.04 10.79 -5.22
N VAL A 38 25.74 11.39 -4.26
CA VAL A 38 26.21 12.78 -4.35
C VAL A 38 27.73 12.80 -4.34
N ASN A 39 28.32 13.24 -5.45
CA ASN A 39 29.75 13.42 -5.62
C ASN A 39 30.05 14.90 -5.82
N HIS A 40 30.39 15.61 -4.72
CA HIS A 40 30.61 17.05 -4.73
C HIS A 40 29.44 17.82 -5.36
N THR A 41 29.56 18.21 -6.63
CA THR A 41 28.56 18.97 -7.39
C THR A 41 27.59 18.10 -8.15
N ASP A 42 27.86 16.81 -8.28
CA ASP A 42 27.12 15.93 -9.17
C ASP A 42 26.22 14.99 -8.37
N CYS A 43 24.95 14.95 -8.74
CA CYS A 43 23.96 14.06 -8.19
C CYS A 43 23.58 13.00 -9.24
N THR A 44 23.65 11.74 -8.87
CA THR A 44 23.24 10.61 -9.71
C THR A 44 22.11 9.83 -9.05
N ILE A 45 20.96 9.68 -9.71
CA ILE A 45 19.87 8.81 -9.25
C ILE A 45 20.23 7.36 -9.60
N LEU A 46 20.50 6.56 -8.58
CA LEU A 46 20.83 5.14 -8.73
C LEU A 46 19.57 4.28 -8.85
N ASN A 47 18.52 4.62 -8.12
CA ASN A 47 17.27 3.88 -8.16
C ASN A 47 16.05 4.75 -7.78
N CYS A 48 14.94 4.56 -8.48
CA CYS A 48 13.67 5.21 -8.14
C CYS A 48 12.48 4.36 -8.60
N PHE A 49 11.56 4.06 -7.68
CA PHE A 49 10.37 3.25 -7.96
C PHE A 49 9.22 3.54 -6.97
N TYR A 50 8.01 3.17 -7.37
CA TYR A 50 6.82 3.24 -6.52
C TYR A 50 6.82 2.10 -5.50
N VAL A 51 6.72 2.46 -4.22
CA VAL A 51 6.62 1.54 -3.08
C VAL A 51 5.17 1.08 -2.85
N ASP A 52 4.20 1.92 -3.23
CA ASP A 52 2.77 1.62 -3.14
C ASP A 52 2.23 0.79 -4.31
N ARG A 53 3.08 0.43 -5.26
CA ARG A 53 2.76 -0.45 -6.39
C ARG A 53 3.46 -1.78 -6.25
N ASN A 54 2.91 -2.82 -6.91
CA ASN A 54 3.49 -4.17 -6.93
C ASN A 54 3.72 -4.78 -5.53
N GLN A 55 2.95 -4.39 -4.52
CA GLN A 55 3.11 -4.88 -3.13
C GLN A 55 2.90 -6.40 -3.00
N CYS A 56 2.11 -7.00 -3.89
CA CYS A 56 1.89 -8.44 -3.94
C CYS A 56 2.95 -9.19 -4.79
N LYS A 57 3.97 -8.50 -5.31
CA LYS A 57 5.02 -9.10 -6.15
C LYS A 57 6.32 -9.28 -5.36
N MET A 58 7.03 -10.36 -5.65
CA MET A 58 8.30 -10.72 -5.02
C MET A 58 9.47 -10.51 -5.97
N GLY A 59 10.67 -10.35 -5.40
CA GLY A 59 11.91 -10.22 -6.17
C GLY A 59 11.95 -8.96 -7.05
N ALA A 60 12.60 -9.06 -8.22
CA ALA A 60 12.84 -7.93 -9.12
C ALA A 60 11.54 -7.26 -9.61
N GLU A 61 10.43 -8.00 -9.71
CA GLU A 61 9.16 -7.44 -10.15
C GLU A 61 8.55 -6.46 -9.14
N ARG A 62 8.95 -6.53 -7.87
CA ARG A 62 8.54 -5.54 -6.86
C ARG A 62 9.02 -4.13 -7.23
N TYR A 63 10.18 -4.04 -7.87
CA TYR A 63 10.86 -2.77 -8.18
C TYR A 63 10.65 -2.29 -9.62
N CYS A 64 9.80 -2.97 -10.41
CA CYS A 64 9.64 -2.64 -11.83
C CYS A 64 8.76 -1.41 -12.09
N SER A 65 7.99 -0.94 -11.09
CA SER A 65 7.13 0.23 -11.28
C SER A 65 7.92 1.53 -11.08
N LYS A 66 8.53 2.02 -12.16
CA LYS A 66 9.30 3.27 -12.16
C LYS A 66 8.44 4.47 -12.60
N PRO A 67 8.74 5.70 -12.13
CA PRO A 67 8.10 6.92 -12.64
C PRO A 67 8.41 7.12 -14.12
N LEU A 68 7.38 7.21 -14.96
CA LEU A 68 7.55 7.36 -16.41
C LEU A 68 8.11 8.74 -16.83
N LYS A 69 7.93 9.75 -15.98
CA LYS A 69 8.45 11.10 -16.21
C LYS A 69 9.91 11.28 -15.76
N LEU A 70 10.47 10.32 -15.03
CA LEU A 70 11.86 10.38 -14.60
C LEU A 70 12.76 10.07 -15.80
N GLN A 71 13.42 11.11 -16.32
CA GLN A 71 14.33 11.06 -17.46
C GLN A 71 15.73 11.53 -17.09
N THR A 72 15.85 12.38 -16.06
CA THR A 72 17.12 12.98 -15.65
C THR A 72 17.74 12.15 -14.52
N PHE A 73 18.79 11.39 -14.84
CA PHE A 73 19.48 10.53 -13.88
C PHE A 73 20.79 11.13 -13.35
N GLN A 74 21.37 12.10 -14.06
CA GLN A 74 22.59 12.81 -13.65
C GLN A 74 22.37 14.30 -13.84
N PHE A 75 22.66 15.08 -12.80
CA PHE A 75 22.41 16.53 -12.76
C PHE A 75 23.23 17.16 -11.65
N ASN A 76 23.33 18.49 -11.65
CA ASN A 76 24.02 19.20 -10.57
C ASN A 76 23.20 19.13 -9.27
N THR A 77 23.85 19.07 -8.12
CA THR A 77 23.19 19.06 -6.80
C THR A 77 22.22 20.22 -6.60
N ASP A 78 22.50 21.39 -7.19
CA ASP A 78 21.65 22.57 -7.10
C ASP A 78 20.30 22.38 -7.83
N ASP A 79 20.26 21.49 -8.83
CA ASP A 79 19.07 21.14 -9.61
C ASP A 79 18.21 20.05 -8.95
N LEU A 80 18.63 19.47 -7.83
CA LEU A 80 17.93 18.35 -7.20
C LEU A 80 16.46 18.66 -6.92
N LEU A 81 16.17 19.85 -6.40
CA LEU A 81 14.80 20.26 -6.08
C LEU A 81 13.95 20.47 -7.34
N SER A 82 14.56 20.97 -8.42
CA SER A 82 13.85 21.22 -9.69
C SER A 82 13.48 19.90 -10.36
N VAL A 83 14.43 18.94 -10.43
CA VAL A 83 14.21 17.59 -10.98
C VAL A 83 13.10 16.85 -10.22
N ILE A 84 13.10 16.90 -8.88
CA ILE A 84 12.03 16.24 -8.08
C ILE A 84 10.68 16.93 -8.29
N GLU A 85 10.64 18.26 -8.43
CA GLU A 85 9.40 19.00 -8.67
C GLU A 85 8.80 18.68 -10.04
N THR A 86 9.61 18.64 -11.09
CA THR A 86 9.17 18.45 -12.48
C THR A 86 8.88 16.99 -12.82
N GLU A 87 9.73 16.06 -12.36
CA GLU A 87 9.69 14.65 -12.80
C GLU A 87 9.02 13.73 -11.78
N LEU A 88 9.15 14.01 -10.48
CA LEU A 88 8.53 13.22 -9.40
C LEU A 88 7.27 13.86 -8.79
N ASP A 89 6.84 14.99 -9.34
CA ASP A 89 5.63 15.73 -8.94
C ASP A 89 5.56 15.99 -7.43
N LYS A 90 6.68 16.49 -6.87
CA LYS A 90 6.76 16.88 -5.47
C LYS A 90 7.64 18.11 -5.27
N LYS A 91 7.07 19.15 -4.68
CA LYS A 91 7.81 20.37 -4.30
C LYS A 91 8.37 20.27 -2.89
N PHE A 92 9.66 20.56 -2.76
CA PHE A 92 10.35 20.78 -1.49
C PHE A 92 11.00 22.17 -1.50
N TYR A 93 11.30 22.71 -0.33
CA TYR A 93 11.82 24.07 -0.16
C TYR A 93 13.25 24.11 0.40
N GLY A 94 13.86 22.95 0.55
CA GLY A 94 15.19 22.77 1.11
C GLY A 94 15.54 21.28 1.15
N VAL A 95 16.82 21.00 1.33
CA VAL A 95 17.38 19.64 1.40
C VAL A 95 18.16 19.53 2.71
N GLU A 96 17.94 18.45 3.45
CA GLU A 96 18.69 18.09 4.64
C GLU A 96 19.30 16.70 4.46
N PHE A 97 20.61 16.60 4.64
CA PHE A 97 21.31 15.33 4.72
C PHE A 97 21.38 14.88 6.17
N ILE A 98 20.92 13.66 6.45
CA ILE A 98 20.74 13.15 7.80
C ILE A 98 21.50 11.83 7.93
N GLN A 99 22.23 11.68 9.04
CA GLN A 99 22.79 10.41 9.44
C GLN A 99 21.92 9.80 10.54
N THR A 100 21.48 8.56 10.33
CA THR A 100 20.64 7.84 11.28
C THR A 100 21.22 6.47 11.57
N GLU A 101 20.80 5.88 12.69
CA GLU A 101 21.15 4.49 13.06
C GLU A 101 20.67 3.48 12.00
N GLN A 102 19.67 3.86 11.18
CA GLN A 102 19.15 3.04 10.09
C GLN A 102 20.01 3.09 8.83
N SER A 103 21.16 3.76 8.84
CA SER A 103 22.09 3.81 7.70
C SER A 103 22.51 2.42 7.20
N ALA A 104 22.60 1.43 8.10
CA ALA A 104 22.94 0.05 7.79
C ALA A 104 21.78 -0.81 7.26
N TYR A 105 20.53 -0.32 7.27
CA TYR A 105 19.39 -1.12 6.82
C TYR A 105 19.48 -1.42 5.32
N SER A 106 19.06 -2.63 4.92
CA SER A 106 18.82 -2.93 3.50
C SER A 106 17.71 -2.03 2.92
N ILE A 107 17.56 -2.01 1.59
CA ILE A 107 16.48 -1.26 0.94
C ILE A 107 15.12 -1.75 1.45
N GLU A 108 14.92 -3.07 1.57
CA GLU A 108 13.70 -3.68 2.06
C GLU A 108 13.42 -3.30 3.51
N GLN A 109 14.41 -3.41 4.40
CA GLN A 109 14.27 -3.06 5.81
C GLN A 109 13.94 -1.58 5.99
N TYR A 110 14.60 -0.70 5.23
CA TYR A 110 14.34 0.73 5.27
C TYR A 110 12.94 1.08 4.75
N ILE A 111 12.53 0.50 3.63
CA ILE A 111 11.18 0.68 3.09
C ILE A 111 10.15 0.20 4.11
N GLN A 112 10.33 -0.99 4.69
CA GLN A 112 9.44 -1.53 5.71
C GLN A 112 9.36 -0.57 6.90
N PHE A 113 10.49 -0.13 7.44
CA PHE A 113 10.54 0.81 8.57
C PHE A 113 9.84 2.14 8.28
N LYS A 114 9.99 2.70 7.07
CA LYS A 114 9.35 3.97 6.67
C LYS A 114 7.88 3.82 6.29
N THR A 115 7.46 2.63 5.88
CA THR A 115 6.08 2.35 5.41
C THR A 115 5.23 1.61 6.42
N GLU A 116 5.83 1.07 7.50
CA GLU A 116 5.12 0.54 8.66
C GLU A 116 4.28 1.66 9.26
N ASN A 117 3.02 1.66 8.84
CA ASN A 117 2.04 2.61 9.30
C ASN A 117 1.74 2.31 10.76
N LYS A 118 2.25 3.15 11.65
CA LYS A 118 1.81 3.24 13.05
C LYS A 118 0.35 3.67 13.22
N LYS A 119 -0.39 3.83 12.11
CA LYS A 119 -1.78 4.26 12.10
C LYS A 119 -2.69 3.04 12.00
N TYR A 120 -3.68 2.99 12.89
CA TYR A 120 -4.75 2.02 12.81
C TYR A 120 -5.51 2.16 11.49
N ARG A 121 -5.70 1.03 10.80
CA ARG A 121 -6.54 0.91 9.61
C ARG A 121 -7.54 -0.20 9.88
N PHE A 122 -8.81 0.16 9.95
CA PHE A 122 -9.86 -0.74 10.38
C PHE A 122 -10.59 -1.33 9.19
N LEU A 123 -10.59 -2.66 9.11
CA LEU A 123 -11.56 -3.42 8.35
C LEU A 123 -12.88 -3.40 9.12
N ILE A 124 -13.97 -2.95 8.52
CA ILE A 124 -15.29 -2.96 9.14
C ILE A 124 -16.09 -4.09 8.51
N MET A 125 -16.50 -5.07 9.32
CA MET A 125 -17.36 -6.18 8.90
C MET A 125 -18.72 -6.06 9.59
N VAL A 126 -19.78 -6.33 8.83
CA VAL A 126 -21.13 -6.53 9.35
C VAL A 126 -21.31 -8.00 9.66
N GLY A 127 -21.59 -8.33 10.92
CA GLY A 127 -21.73 -9.70 11.38
C GLY A 127 -23.17 -10.09 11.62
N GLU A 128 -23.50 -11.33 11.27
CA GLU A 128 -24.84 -11.91 11.45
C GLU A 128 -24.77 -13.36 11.94
N GLY A 129 -25.83 -13.76 12.63
CA GLY A 129 -26.01 -15.13 13.13
C GLY A 129 -25.27 -15.39 14.43
N GLU A 130 -25.15 -16.68 14.76
CA GLU A 130 -24.39 -17.13 15.93
C GLU A 130 -22.91 -16.79 15.81
N SER A 131 -22.20 -16.75 16.93
CA SER A 131 -20.78 -16.45 16.96
C SER A 131 -19.94 -17.70 17.23
N TYR A 132 -18.89 -17.90 16.43
CA TYR A 132 -17.84 -18.87 16.67
C TYR A 132 -16.56 -18.13 17.13
N ASN A 133 -16.07 -18.45 18.33
CA ASN A 133 -14.86 -17.83 18.91
C ASN A 133 -14.86 -16.28 18.86
N GLY A 134 -16.01 -15.65 19.16
CA GLY A 134 -16.13 -14.19 19.17
C GLY A 134 -16.21 -13.55 17.78
N LEU A 135 -16.34 -14.34 16.71
CA LEU A 135 -16.67 -13.89 15.36
C LEU A 135 -18.07 -14.38 14.98
N PRO A 136 -18.99 -13.50 14.54
CA PRO A 136 -20.23 -13.91 13.89
C PRO A 136 -19.94 -14.89 12.75
N MET A 137 -20.74 -15.95 12.62
CA MET A 137 -20.55 -17.02 11.65
C MET A 137 -20.72 -16.55 10.20
N ARG A 138 -21.38 -15.42 9.97
CA ARG A 138 -21.44 -14.76 8.67
C ARG A 138 -20.94 -13.33 8.82
N LEU A 139 -20.01 -12.95 7.96
CA LEU A 139 -19.39 -11.63 7.95
C LEU A 139 -19.46 -11.06 6.54
N ARG A 140 -19.96 -9.83 6.43
CA ARG A 140 -20.17 -9.13 5.16
C ARG A 140 -19.50 -7.77 5.21
N THR A 141 -18.86 -7.35 4.13
CA THR A 141 -18.32 -5.99 4.04
C THR A 141 -18.32 -5.50 2.61
N ARG A 142 -18.33 -4.17 2.48
CA ARG A 142 -17.99 -3.50 1.24
C ARG A 142 -16.81 -2.59 1.53
N LEU A 143 -15.71 -2.80 0.82
CA LEU A 143 -14.47 -2.08 1.08
C LEU A 143 -13.91 -1.47 -0.20
N LYS A 144 -13.15 -0.38 -0.06
CA LYS A 144 -12.36 0.19 -1.15
C LYS A 144 -10.92 -0.27 -1.03
N ASN A 145 -10.42 -0.99 -2.04
CA ASN A 145 -9.04 -1.45 -2.03
C ASN A 145 -8.06 -0.44 -2.64
N LYS A 146 -6.76 -0.75 -2.60
CA LYS A 146 -5.69 0.10 -3.15
C LYS A 146 -5.72 0.28 -4.67
N LEU A 147 -6.47 -0.58 -5.37
CA LEU A 147 -6.72 -0.47 -6.81
C LEU A 147 -7.92 0.44 -7.11
N HIS A 148 -8.43 1.15 -6.11
CA HIS A 148 -9.61 2.02 -6.18
C HIS A 148 -10.89 1.30 -6.61
N ARG A 149 -10.99 -0.01 -6.34
CA ARG A 149 -12.20 -0.81 -6.59
C ARG A 149 -13.02 -0.91 -5.31
N SER A 150 -14.35 -0.81 -5.46
CA SER A 150 -15.30 -1.10 -4.38
C SER A 150 -15.70 -2.57 -4.45
N ILE A 151 -15.25 -3.36 -3.50
CA ILE A 151 -15.36 -4.81 -3.47
C ILE A 151 -16.34 -5.20 -2.37
N TYR A 152 -17.36 -5.97 -2.71
CA TYR A 152 -18.21 -6.68 -1.75
C TYR A 152 -17.55 -8.01 -1.41
N VAL A 153 -17.52 -8.34 -0.12
CA VAL A 153 -16.97 -9.60 0.40
C VAL A 153 -17.96 -10.19 1.41
N GLU A 154 -18.19 -11.48 1.27
CA GLU A 154 -19.00 -12.28 2.19
C GLU A 154 -18.25 -13.54 2.57
N LEU A 155 -18.09 -13.71 3.87
CA LEU A 155 -17.34 -14.77 4.51
C LEU A 155 -18.28 -15.54 5.43
N ALA A 156 -18.14 -16.86 5.47
CA ALA A 156 -18.86 -17.69 6.42
C ALA A 156 -17.93 -18.66 7.14
N TYR A 157 -18.26 -19.00 8.38
CA TYR A 157 -17.65 -20.10 9.08
C TYR A 157 -17.97 -21.41 8.36
N TYR A 158 -16.93 -22.22 8.18
CA TYR A 158 -16.97 -23.56 7.66
C TYR A 158 -16.28 -24.50 8.66
N LYS A 159 -16.65 -25.77 8.68
CA LYS A 159 -16.24 -26.75 9.70
C LYS A 159 -14.73 -26.69 10.04
N GLU A 160 -14.40 -27.07 11.27
CA GLU A 160 -13.01 -27.23 11.73
C GLU A 160 -12.17 -25.93 11.74
N LYS A 161 -12.73 -24.84 12.26
CA LYS A 161 -12.05 -23.52 12.33
C LYS A 161 -11.75 -22.90 10.96
N ASN A 162 -12.35 -23.42 9.89
CA ASN A 162 -12.16 -22.86 8.55
C ASN A 162 -13.23 -21.81 8.24
N GLY A 163 -12.91 -20.92 7.33
CA GLY A 163 -13.79 -19.96 6.72
C GLY A 163 -13.91 -20.28 5.25
N VAL A 164 -15.01 -19.88 4.64
CA VAL A 164 -15.21 -19.94 3.20
C VAL A 164 -15.58 -18.55 2.67
N VAL A 165 -15.01 -18.19 1.53
CA VAL A 165 -15.43 -17.00 0.79
C VAL A 165 -16.69 -17.36 0.01
N GLN A 166 -17.86 -16.94 0.50
CA GLN A 166 -19.13 -17.23 -0.15
C GLN A 166 -19.35 -16.33 -1.37
N GLN A 167 -19.02 -15.05 -1.25
CA GLN A 167 -19.09 -14.10 -2.36
C GLN A 167 -17.95 -13.11 -2.27
N CYS A 168 -17.35 -12.79 -3.41
CA CYS A 168 -16.40 -11.69 -3.51
C CYS A 168 -16.44 -11.11 -4.92
N TYR A 169 -16.87 -9.86 -5.05
CA TYR A 169 -17.01 -9.23 -6.36
C TYR A 169 -16.94 -7.70 -6.30
N TYR A 170 -16.68 -7.10 -7.45
CA TYR A 170 -16.80 -5.66 -7.68
C TYR A 170 -17.53 -5.37 -8.99
N TYR A 171 -17.93 -4.11 -9.13
CA TYR A 171 -18.45 -3.55 -10.37
C TYR A 171 -17.42 -2.59 -10.95
N ASP A 172 -16.88 -2.90 -12.12
CA ASP A 172 -16.04 -1.96 -12.87
C ASP A 172 -16.91 -0.92 -13.59
N ARG A 173 -16.37 0.26 -13.89
CA ARG A 173 -17.05 1.28 -14.72
C ARG A 173 -17.43 0.71 -16.09
N LYS A 174 -16.67 -0.25 -16.62
CA LYS A 174 -16.98 -0.96 -17.87
C LYS A 174 -18.19 -1.91 -17.74
N TYR A 175 -18.40 -2.51 -16.57
CA TYR A 175 -19.43 -3.54 -16.32
C TYR A 175 -20.69 -3.02 -15.62
N LYS A 176 -20.70 -1.75 -15.17
CA LYS A 176 -21.87 -1.09 -14.58
C LYS A 176 -23.10 -1.05 -15.48
N ARG A 177 -22.95 -1.23 -16.80
CA ARG A 177 -24.06 -1.25 -17.76
C ARG A 177 -24.73 -2.63 -17.89
N GLU A 178 -24.10 -3.68 -17.36
CA GLU A 178 -24.51 -5.08 -17.57
C GLU A 178 -24.75 -5.83 -16.24
N ASP A 179 -24.77 -5.12 -15.11
CA ASP A 179 -24.89 -5.65 -13.73
C ASP A 179 -24.01 -6.87 -13.42
N SER A 180 -22.88 -6.97 -14.12
CA SER A 180 -22.03 -8.16 -14.08
C SER A 180 -21.08 -8.10 -12.89
N LYS A 181 -21.25 -9.06 -11.97
CA LYS A 181 -20.38 -9.27 -10.80
C LYS A 181 -19.02 -9.81 -11.25
N VAL A 182 -17.94 -9.08 -10.98
CA VAL A 182 -16.58 -9.51 -11.33
C VAL A 182 -15.82 -9.94 -10.08
N THR A 183 -15.39 -11.20 -10.04
CA THR A 183 -14.51 -11.69 -8.98
C THR A 183 -13.09 -11.11 -9.13
N PRO A 184 -12.47 -10.60 -8.05
CA PRO A 184 -11.07 -10.18 -8.08
C PRO A 184 -10.17 -11.34 -8.54
N ARG A 185 -9.35 -11.12 -9.57
CA ARG A 185 -8.44 -12.15 -10.12
C ARG A 185 -7.38 -12.61 -9.12
N GLN A 186 -7.11 -11.79 -8.12
CA GLN A 186 -6.15 -12.04 -7.06
C GLN A 186 -6.71 -12.92 -5.94
N LEU A 187 -8.03 -13.10 -5.88
CA LEU A 187 -8.65 -14.04 -4.96
C LEU A 187 -8.43 -15.46 -5.48
N VAL A 188 -7.58 -16.20 -4.79
CA VAL A 188 -7.19 -17.57 -5.10
C VAL A 188 -7.66 -18.54 -4.03
N SER A 189 -7.82 -18.08 -2.80
CA SER A 189 -8.23 -18.91 -1.67
C SER A 189 -9.75 -18.93 -1.55
N CYS A 190 -10.34 -20.13 -1.68
CA CYS A 190 -11.73 -20.36 -1.31
C CYS A 190 -11.92 -20.56 0.19
N PHE A 191 -10.91 -21.14 0.86
CA PHE A 191 -10.91 -21.45 2.28
C PHE A 191 -9.76 -20.74 3.00
N PHE A 192 -9.98 -20.37 4.26
CA PHE A 192 -9.00 -19.66 5.07
C PHE A 192 -9.23 -19.95 6.57
N PRO A 193 -8.27 -19.71 7.48
CA PRO A 193 -8.52 -19.85 8.91
C PRO A 193 -9.56 -18.84 9.40
N TYR A 194 -10.64 -19.29 10.05
CA TYR A 194 -11.70 -18.43 10.56
C TYR A 194 -11.31 -17.78 11.89
N SER A 195 -10.44 -16.78 11.80
CA SER A 195 -9.97 -15.97 12.90
C SER A 195 -9.78 -14.52 12.45
N TYR A 196 -9.63 -13.59 13.40
CA TYR A 196 -9.33 -12.19 13.10
C TYR A 196 -8.10 -12.05 12.18
N ASP A 197 -7.00 -12.74 12.51
CA ASP A 197 -5.78 -12.71 11.71
C ASP A 197 -5.94 -13.41 10.36
N GLY A 198 -6.67 -14.52 10.31
CA GLY A 198 -6.93 -15.23 9.05
C GLY A 198 -7.73 -14.39 8.05
N ILE A 199 -8.75 -13.69 8.54
CA ILE A 199 -9.55 -12.76 7.73
C ILE A 199 -8.69 -11.57 7.27
N LEU A 200 -7.93 -10.95 8.18
CA LEU A 200 -7.05 -9.83 7.83
C LEU A 200 -6.00 -10.24 6.78
N ASN A 201 -5.40 -11.43 6.92
CA ASN A 201 -4.43 -11.96 5.96
C ASN A 201 -5.06 -12.18 4.58
N LEU A 202 -6.24 -12.81 4.51
CA LEU A 202 -6.99 -12.98 3.27
C LEU A 202 -7.25 -11.63 2.59
N ILE A 203 -7.85 -10.69 3.30
CA ILE A 203 -8.25 -9.39 2.76
C ILE A 203 -7.04 -8.56 2.32
N ASN A 204 -5.97 -8.54 3.11
CA ASN A 204 -4.78 -7.75 2.78
C ASN A 204 -4.03 -8.31 1.58
N ASN A 205 -3.81 -9.63 1.56
CA ASN A 205 -2.96 -10.26 0.56
C ASN A 205 -3.69 -10.48 -0.77
N GLU A 206 -4.96 -10.90 -0.75
CA GLU A 206 -5.69 -11.28 -1.95
C GLU A 206 -6.63 -10.20 -2.47
N ILE A 207 -7.14 -9.32 -1.60
CA ILE A 207 -8.02 -8.21 -2.00
C ILE A 207 -7.24 -6.89 -2.17
N CYS A 208 -5.91 -6.90 -1.98
CA CYS A 208 -5.01 -5.76 -2.09
C CYS A 208 -5.36 -4.62 -1.11
N CYS A 209 -5.42 -4.96 0.18
CA CYS A 209 -5.68 -4.02 1.27
C CYS A 209 -4.47 -3.91 2.23
N ASP A 210 -4.61 -3.18 3.33
CA ASP A 210 -3.61 -3.12 4.41
C ASP A 210 -4.21 -2.74 5.77
N PHE A 211 -5.37 -3.33 6.07
CA PHE A 211 -6.00 -3.20 7.38
C PHE A 211 -5.10 -3.81 8.46
N THR A 212 -5.00 -3.13 9.59
CA THR A 212 -4.24 -3.60 10.74
C THR A 212 -5.16 -4.20 11.80
N HIS A 213 -6.43 -3.80 11.83
CA HIS A 213 -7.40 -4.20 12.83
C HIS A 213 -8.75 -4.45 12.17
N MET A 214 -9.62 -5.21 12.85
CA MET A 214 -10.98 -5.47 12.41
C MET A 214 -11.98 -5.03 13.47
N ILE A 215 -13.04 -4.36 13.02
CA ILE A 215 -14.22 -3.98 13.81
C ILE A 215 -15.40 -4.74 13.25
N ILE A 216 -16.22 -5.31 14.14
CA ILE A 216 -17.43 -6.02 13.80
C ILE A 216 -18.63 -5.26 14.34
N THR A 217 -19.67 -5.11 13.53
CA THR A 217 -20.93 -4.44 13.90
C THR A 217 -22.11 -5.19 13.31
N ASP A 218 -23.31 -5.00 13.86
CA ASP A 218 -24.58 -5.57 13.41
C ASP A 218 -25.58 -4.49 12.96
N ARG A 219 -25.23 -3.21 13.09
CA ARG A 219 -26.17 -2.08 12.91
C ARG A 219 -26.12 -1.41 11.54
N ILE A 220 -25.32 -1.95 10.63
CA ILE A 220 -25.14 -1.39 9.29
C ILE A 220 -25.88 -2.26 8.30
N ASP A 221 -26.88 -1.69 7.64
CA ASP A 221 -27.51 -2.32 6.49
C ASP A 221 -26.60 -2.17 5.26
N ILE A 222 -25.91 -3.27 4.92
CA ILE A 222 -24.99 -3.34 3.80
C ILE A 222 -25.69 -3.54 2.45
N ASP A 223 -26.94 -4.00 2.46
CA ASP A 223 -27.68 -4.37 1.26
C ASP A 223 -28.37 -3.14 0.65
N CYS A 224 -28.80 -2.19 1.48
CA CYS A 224 -29.41 -0.93 1.03
C CYS A 224 -28.42 0.10 0.47
N ASN A 225 -27.11 -0.04 0.69
CA ASN A 225 -26.12 0.94 0.24
C ASN A 225 -24.90 0.30 -0.44
N THR A 226 -24.59 0.76 -1.65
CA THR A 226 -23.43 0.29 -2.42
C THR A 226 -22.11 1.00 -2.10
N MET A 227 -22.10 1.91 -1.12
CA MET A 227 -20.90 2.61 -0.66
C MET A 227 -19.99 1.70 0.17
N PRO A 228 -18.66 1.80 0.00
CA PRO A 228 -17.72 1.07 0.85
C PRO A 228 -17.74 1.63 2.29
N LEU A 229 -17.77 0.73 3.27
CA LEU A 229 -17.75 1.02 4.71
C LEU A 229 -16.37 1.46 5.19
N CYS A 230 -15.34 0.86 4.63
CA CYS A 230 -13.95 1.12 4.95
C CYS A 230 -13.08 1.08 3.68
N GLY A 231 -11.84 1.56 3.77
CA GLY A 231 -10.93 1.46 2.64
C GLY A 231 -9.46 1.58 3.02
N ALA A 232 -8.64 0.86 2.25
CA ALA A 232 -7.20 1.00 2.23
C ALA A 232 -6.85 2.07 1.16
N VAL A 233 -6.81 3.34 1.57
CA VAL A 233 -6.53 4.51 0.71
C VAL A 233 -5.11 5.04 0.93
#